data_AF-A0A4R6LYU8-F1
#
_entry.id   AF-A0A4R6LYU8-F1
#
_cell.length_a   1.000
_cell.length_b   1.000
_cell.length_c   1.000
_cell.angle_alpha   90.00
_cell.angle_beta   90.00
_cell.angle_gamma   90.00
#
_symmetry.space_group_name_H-M   'P 1'
#
loop_
_entity.id
_entity.type
_entity.pdbx_description
1 polymer ?
#
loop_
_entity_poly.entity_id
_entity_poly.type
_entity_poly.pdbx_seq_one_letter_code
_entity_poly.pdbx_strand_id
1 'polypeptide(L)'
;MTDHVHVLFLQNPQKTISDIVKQIKGSSSHFINREELILEKFVWQTGYATFSVSESQLNAVYNYIKNQKVNHLKKNGQDEFDDFVKLHGLDKK
;
A
#
# COMPACT_ATOMS: atom_id res chain seq x y z
N MET A 1 -12.45 0.64 1.11
CA MET A 1 -11.05 1.11 1.10
C MET A 1 -10.95 2.26 2.06
N THR A 2 -10.81 1.97 3.34
CA THR A 2 -10.85 2.97 4.42
C THR A 2 -9.68 2.87 5.38
N ASP A 3 -8.86 1.82 5.28
CA ASP A 3 -7.80 1.49 6.24
C ASP A 3 -6.40 1.30 5.63
N HIS A 4 -6.26 1.23 4.30
CA HIS A 4 -4.97 1.12 3.62
C HIS A 4 -4.96 1.78 2.23
N VAL A 5 -3.76 1.92 1.65
CA VAL A 5 -3.51 2.56 0.35
C VAL A 5 -2.54 1.71 -0.48
N HIS A 6 -2.79 1.60 -1.78
CA HIS A 6 -1.85 1.05 -2.76
C HIS A 6 -1.23 2.17 -3.58
N VAL A 7 0.07 2.05 -3.84
CA VAL A 7 0.82 3.02 -4.65
C VAL A 7 1.64 2.25 -5.68
N LEU A 8 1.46 2.58 -6.96
CA LEU A 8 2.28 2.12 -8.07
C LEU A 8 3.11 3.29 -8.56
N PHE A 9 4.43 3.14 -8.55
CA PHE A 9 5.36 4.21 -8.91
C PHE A 9 6.65 3.63 -9.50
N LEU A 10 7.35 4.44 -10.28
CA LEU A 10 8.70 4.13 -10.74
C LEU A 10 9.71 4.45 -9.63
N GLN A 11 10.45 3.44 -9.18
CA GLN A 11 11.44 3.61 -8.12
C GLN A 11 12.72 4.25 -8.68
N ASN A 12 13.22 5.30 -8.00
CA ASN A 12 14.57 5.79 -8.23
C ASN A 12 15.58 4.78 -7.67
N PRO A 13 16.52 4.24 -8.48
CA PRO A 13 17.47 3.21 -8.04
C PRO A 13 18.45 3.69 -6.95
N GLN A 14 18.61 5.01 -6.78
CA GLN A 14 19.44 5.60 -5.73
C GLN A 14 18.72 5.71 -4.38
N LYS A 15 17.43 5.39 -4.32
CA LYS A 15 16.62 5.47 -3.10
C LYS A 15 16.14 4.08 -2.70
N THR A 16 16.34 3.75 -1.42
CA THR A 16 15.80 2.51 -0.87
C THR A 16 14.28 2.61 -0.74
N ILE A 17 13.59 1.47 -0.83
CA ILE A 17 12.15 1.41 -0.57
C ILE A 17 11.83 1.89 0.86
N SER A 18 12.68 1.55 1.85
CA SER A 18 12.51 1.97 3.23
C SER A 18 12.53 3.50 3.37
N ASP A 19 13.46 4.18 2.69
CA ASP A 19 13.53 5.64 2.70
C ASP A 19 12.30 6.28 2.06
N ILE A 20 11.85 5.73 0.93
CA ILE A 20 10.65 6.22 0.22
C ILE A 20 9.42 6.07 1.11
N VAL A 21 9.20 4.88 1.68
CA VAL A 21 8.04 4.62 2.54
C VAL A 21 8.10 5.45 3.82
N LYS A 22 9.28 5.63 4.42
CA LYS A 22 9.48 6.53 5.56
C LYS A 22 9.05 7.96 5.22
N GLN A 23 9.45 8.48 4.06
CA GLN A 23 9.05 9.82 3.63
C GLN A 23 7.54 9.93 3.40
N ILE A 24 6.94 8.98 2.67
CA ILE A 24 5.49 8.97 2.42
C ILE A 24 4.71 8.95 3.74
N LYS A 25 5.05 8.01 4.63
CA LYS A 25 4.32 7.84 5.89
C LYS A 25 4.54 9.02 6.83
N GLY A 26 5.79 9.47 6.97
CA GLY A 26 6.14 10.58 7.85
C GLY A 26 5.54 11.91 7.41
N SER A 27 5.67 12.26 6.12
CA SER A 27 5.16 13.55 5.61
C SER A 27 3.63 13.61 5.63
N SER A 28 2.95 12.53 5.23
CA SER A 28 1.48 12.47 5.28
C SER A 28 0.97 12.50 6.71
N SER A 29 1.58 11.75 7.63
CA SER A 29 1.20 11.82 9.05
C SER A 29 1.44 13.20 9.64
N HIS A 30 2.56 13.84 9.33
CA HIS A 30 2.82 15.20 9.78
C HIS A 30 1.78 16.19 9.25
N PHE A 31 1.51 16.14 7.94
CA PHE A 31 0.55 17.03 7.29
C PHE A 31 -0.88 16.85 7.82
N ILE A 32 -1.40 15.61 7.85
CA ILE A 32 -2.77 15.31 8.30
C ILE A 32 -2.97 15.78 9.75
N ASN A 33 -2.00 15.51 10.63
CA ASN A 33 -2.09 15.92 12.03
C ASN A 33 -1.91 17.43 12.22
N ARG A 34 -1.06 18.07 11.41
CA ARG A 34 -0.82 19.53 11.49
C ARG A 34 -2.04 20.32 11.02
N GLU A 35 -2.69 19.87 9.96
CA GLU A 35 -3.87 20.52 9.39
C GLU A 35 -5.18 20.06 10.06
N GLU A 36 -5.10 19.21 11.10
CA GLU A 36 -6.25 18.69 11.85
C GLU A 36 -7.36 18.12 10.95
N LEU A 37 -6.98 17.40 9.87
CA LEU A 37 -7.93 16.92 8.86
C LEU A 37 -8.88 15.82 9.39
N ILE A 38 -8.54 15.23 10.53
CA ILE A 38 -9.37 14.25 11.25
C ILE A 38 -9.32 14.55 12.75
N LEU A 39 -10.36 14.13 13.49
CA LEU A 39 -10.49 14.39 14.92
C LEU A 39 -9.44 13.66 15.78
N GLU A 40 -8.96 12.52 15.29
CA GLU A 40 -8.00 11.68 16.01
C GLU A 40 -6.57 11.90 15.48
N LYS A 41 -5.57 11.47 16.26
CA LYS A 41 -4.19 11.50 15.78
C LYS A 41 -4.01 10.45 14.69
N PHE A 42 -3.78 10.89 13.46
CA PHE A 42 -3.49 10.00 12.34
C PHE A 42 -2.14 9.32 12.51
N VAL A 43 -2.16 7.99 12.44
CA VAL A 43 -0.95 7.15 12.45
C VAL A 43 -1.07 6.05 11.40
N TRP A 44 0.06 5.73 10.78
CA TRP A 44 0.14 4.54 9.95
C TRP A 44 0.45 3.31 10.79
N GLN A 45 0.02 2.12 10.33
CA GLN A 45 0.46 0.85 10.89
C GLN A 45 1.99 0.69 10.87
N THR A 46 2.53 -0.12 11.76
CA THR A 46 3.96 -0.50 11.70
C THR A 46 4.24 -1.34 10.45
N GLY A 47 5.38 -1.10 9.81
CA GLY A 47 5.78 -1.84 8.60
C GLY A 47 5.07 -1.38 7.31
N TYR A 48 5.26 -2.17 6.25
CA TYR A 48 4.68 -2.00 4.92
C TYR A 48 4.90 -3.28 4.09
N ALA A 49 4.13 -3.45 3.01
CA ALA A 49 4.36 -4.49 2.01
C ALA A 49 4.78 -3.84 0.68
N THR A 50 5.77 -4.43 0.01
CA THR A 50 6.28 -3.94 -1.29
C THR A 50 6.59 -5.10 -2.21
N PHE A 51 6.20 -4.95 -3.47
CA PHE A 51 6.38 -5.95 -4.51
C PHE A 51 6.93 -5.28 -5.77
N SER A 52 7.93 -5.90 -6.39
CA SER A 52 8.44 -5.45 -7.69
C SER A 52 7.48 -5.84 -8.81
N VAL A 53 7.26 -4.94 -9.76
CA VAL A 53 6.36 -5.15 -10.90
C VAL A 53 7.17 -5.09 -12.18
N SER A 54 7.13 -6.17 -12.96
CA SER A 54 7.68 -6.17 -14.33
C SER A 54 6.83 -5.30 -15.24
N GLU A 55 7.46 -4.65 -16.21
CA GLU A 55 6.77 -3.76 -17.16
C GLU A 55 5.64 -4.45 -17.93
N SER A 56 5.81 -5.74 -18.27
CA SER A 56 4.76 -6.55 -18.91
C SER A 56 3.50 -6.74 -18.06
N GLN A 57 3.60 -6.56 -16.73
CA GLN A 57 2.49 -6.66 -15.78
C GLN A 57 1.92 -5.30 -15.38
N LEU A 58 2.48 -4.19 -15.88
CA LEU A 58 2.12 -2.83 -15.47
C LEU A 58 0.61 -2.58 -15.60
N ASN A 59 0.02 -2.92 -16.75
CA ASN A 59 -1.40 -2.71 -17.00
C ASN A 59 -2.29 -3.55 -16.08
N ALA A 60 -1.88 -4.79 -15.77
CA ALA A 60 -2.63 -5.65 -14.86
C ALA A 60 -2.64 -5.05 -13.44
N VAL A 61 -1.48 -4.63 -12.94
CA VAL A 61 -1.35 -4.02 -11.60
C VAL A 61 -2.04 -2.65 -11.52
N TYR A 62 -1.93 -1.83 -12.57
CA TYR A 62 -2.64 -0.56 -12.64
C TYR A 62 -4.16 -0.76 -12.54
N ASN A 63 -4.71 -1.68 -13.33
CA ASN A 63 -6.14 -1.97 -13.31
C ASN A 63 -6.58 -2.57 -11.98
N TYR A 64 -5.75 -3.40 -11.35
CA TYR A 64 -6.00 -3.91 -10.01
C TYR A 64 -6.17 -2.77 -8.99
N ILE A 65 -5.19 -1.84 -8.92
CA ILE A 65 -5.22 -0.70 -7.99
C ILE A 65 -6.42 0.23 -8.29
N LYS A 66 -6.66 0.53 -9.57
CA LYS A 66 -7.78 1.39 -9.99
C LYS A 66 -9.13 0.85 -9.52
N ASN A 67 -9.30 -0.48 -9.54
CA ASN A 67 -10.56 -1.13 -9.18
C ASN A 67 -10.68 -1.46 -7.68
N GLN A 68 -9.69 -1.10 -6.84
CA GLN A 68 -9.70 -1.49 -5.44
C GLN A 68 -10.92 -1.01 -4.66
N LYS A 69 -11.44 0.20 -4.95
CA LYS A 69 -12.67 0.69 -4.31
C LYS A 69 -13.86 -0.26 -4.51
N VAL A 70 -13.98 -0.86 -5.70
CA VAL A 70 -15.04 -1.81 -6.03
C VAL A 70 -14.76 -3.16 -5.40
N ASN A 71 -13.51 -3.63 -5.44
CA ASN A 71 -13.11 -4.90 -4.82
C ASN A 71 -13.37 -4.90 -3.30
N HIS A 72 -13.11 -3.78 -2.63
CA HIS A 72 -13.35 -3.64 -1.20
C HIS A 72 -14.83 -3.54 -0.79
N LEU A 73 -15.77 -3.53 -1.74
CA LEU A 73 -17.17 -3.78 -1.40
C LEU A 73 -17.43 -5.24 -1.05
N LYS A 74 -16.53 -6.15 -1.44
CA LYS A 74 -16.70 -7.61 -1.28
C LYS A 74 -15.62 -8.27 -0.44
N LYS A 75 -14.50 -7.58 -0.17
CA LYS A 75 -13.31 -8.16 0.44
C LYS A 75 -12.53 -7.14 1.26
N ASN A 76 -12.12 -7.46 2.49
CA ASN A 76 -11.35 -6.54 3.34
C ASN A 76 -9.84 -6.61 3.03
N GLY A 77 -9.04 -5.71 3.61
CA GLY A 77 -7.59 -5.66 3.37
C GLY A 77 -6.83 -6.88 3.92
N GLN A 78 -7.29 -7.48 5.02
CA GLN A 78 -6.65 -8.68 5.59
C GLN A 78 -6.86 -9.89 4.65
N ASP A 79 -8.08 -10.09 4.16
CA ASP A 79 -8.37 -11.15 3.20
C ASP A 79 -7.52 -11.01 1.93
N GLU A 80 -7.24 -9.77 1.52
CA GLU A 80 -6.38 -9.48 0.37
C GLU A 80 -4.94 -9.86 0.63
N PHE A 81 -4.40 -9.46 1.78
CA PHE A 81 -3.05 -9.84 2.20
C PHE A 81 -2.90 -11.36 2.27
N ASP A 82 -3.87 -12.05 2.85
CA ASP A 82 -3.86 -13.51 2.99
C ASP A 82 -3.85 -14.21 1.61
N ASP A 83 -4.61 -13.70 0.65
CA ASP A 83 -4.61 -14.22 -0.72
C ASP A 83 -3.26 -13.97 -1.41
N PHE A 84 -2.60 -12.83 -1.19
CA PHE A 84 -1.24 -12.61 -1.70
C PHE A 84 -0.24 -13.58 -1.08
N VAL A 85 -0.31 -13.79 0.23
CA VAL A 85 0.55 -14.75 0.94
C VAL A 85 0.39 -16.14 0.34
N LYS A 86 -0.85 -16.61 0.13
CA LYS A 86 -1.13 -17.91 -0.50
C LYS A 86 -0.67 -17.97 -1.96
N LEU A 87 -0.97 -16.94 -2.75
CA LEU A 87 -0.60 -16.88 -4.17
C LEU A 87 0.91 -17.00 -4.37
N HIS A 88 1.69 -16.44 -3.45
CA HIS A 88 3.15 -16.48 -3.48
C HIS A 88 3.75 -17.63 -2.67
N GLY A 89 2.92 -18.52 -2.09
CA GLY A 89 3.37 -19.68 -1.32
C GLY A 89 4.12 -19.31 -0.02
N LEU A 90 3.82 -18.16 0.56
CA LEU A 90 4.44 -17.64 1.79
C LEU A 90 3.71 -18.12 3.06
N ASP A 91 2.61 -18.85 2.91
CA ASP A 91 1.81 -19.45 3.98
C ASP A 91 2.43 -20.72 4.56
N LYS A 92 3.36 -21.35 3.83
CA LYS A 92 4.02 -22.59 4.23
C LYS A 92 5.41 -22.30 4.81
N LYS A 93 5.53 -22.38 6.13
CA LYS A 93 6.80 -22.54 6.84
C LYS A 93 6.95 -23.96 7.33
#